data_AF-A0A535TZ04-F1
#
_entry.id   AF-A0A535TZ04-F1
#
_cell.length_a   1.000
_cell.length_b   1.000
_cell.length_c   1.000
_cell.angle_alpha   90.00
_cell.angle_beta   90.00
_cell.angle_gamma   90.00
#
_symmetry.space_group_name_H-M   'P 1'
#
loop_
_entity.id
_entity.type
_entity.pdbx_description
1 polymer ?
#
loop_
_entity_poly.entity_id
_entity_poly.type
_entity_poly.pdbx_seq_one_letter_code
_entity_poly.pdbx_strand_id
1 'polypeptide(L)'
;PFRRSTLEQIRSVTVEQALAHPTWRMGPKITVDSATLMNKGLEVLEAHWLFGIPYERIDVIVHPESIIHSMVEFVDGSLKMQASLPSMHLPIL
;
A
#
# COMPACT_ATOMS: atom_id res chain seq x y z
N PRO A 1 -1.57 -8.45 -5.99
CA PRO A 1 -1.26 -9.59 -6.89
C PRO A 1 -1.11 -9.20 -8.37
N PHE A 2 -1.96 -8.28 -8.87
CA PHE A 2 -2.10 -8.01 -10.31
C PHE A 2 -1.19 -6.91 -10.90
N ARG A 3 -0.11 -6.51 -10.19
CA ARG A 3 0.77 -5.40 -10.59
C ARG A 3 1.32 -5.52 -12.02
N ARG A 4 1.58 -6.75 -12.48
CA ARG A 4 2.13 -7.05 -13.81
C ARG A 4 1.10 -7.59 -14.80
N SER A 5 -0.18 -7.64 -14.40
CA SER A 5 -1.25 -8.14 -15.24
C SER A 5 -1.63 -7.11 -16.30
N THR A 6 -1.95 -7.56 -17.50
CA THR A 6 -2.52 -6.70 -18.54
C THR A 6 -3.97 -6.36 -18.20
N LEU A 7 -4.51 -5.32 -18.85
CA LEU A 7 -5.90 -4.94 -18.67
C LEU A 7 -6.88 -6.08 -19.03
N GLU A 8 -6.58 -6.84 -20.09
CA GLU A 8 -7.39 -8.00 -20.49
C GLU A 8 -7.38 -9.10 -19.44
N GLN A 9 -6.20 -9.38 -18.85
CA GLN A 9 -6.09 -10.34 -17.75
C GLN A 9 -6.91 -9.87 -16.54
N ILE A 10 -6.82 -8.59 -16.18
CA ILE A 10 -7.56 -7.99 -15.04
C ILE A 10 -9.08 -8.17 -15.20
N ARG A 11 -9.63 -8.10 -16.43
CA ARG A 11 -11.08 -8.25 -16.66
C ARG A 11 -11.65 -9.61 -16.31
N SER A 12 -10.81 -10.63 -16.20
CA SER A 12 -11.21 -12.03 -15.96
C SER A 12 -10.72 -12.59 -14.64
N VAL A 13 -10.17 -11.76 -13.75
CA VAL A 13 -9.63 -12.23 -12.47
C VAL A 13 -10.73 -12.71 -11.52
N THR A 14 -10.40 -13.69 -10.69
CA THR A 14 -11.31 -14.23 -9.68
C THR A 14 -10.97 -13.76 -8.27
N VAL A 15 -11.90 -13.98 -7.33
CA VAL A 15 -11.67 -13.68 -5.91
C VAL A 15 -10.50 -14.52 -5.37
N GLU A 16 -10.43 -15.80 -5.75
CA GLU A 16 -9.35 -16.70 -5.33
C GLU A 16 -7.97 -16.18 -5.77
N GLN A 17 -7.88 -15.65 -6.99
CA GLN A 17 -6.65 -15.02 -7.48
C GLN A 17 -6.31 -13.72 -6.73
N ALA A 18 -7.32 -12.93 -6.35
CA ALA A 18 -7.12 -11.72 -5.55
C ALA A 18 -6.61 -12.05 -4.14
N LEU A 19 -7.08 -13.16 -3.55
CA LEU A 19 -6.67 -13.62 -2.21
C LEU A 19 -5.24 -14.20 -2.16
N ALA A 20 -4.63 -14.50 -3.30
CA ALA A 20 -3.24 -14.97 -3.39
C ALA A 20 -2.22 -13.81 -3.31
N HIS A 21 -2.14 -13.14 -2.17
CA HIS A 21 -1.27 -11.97 -1.99
C HIS A 21 0.23 -12.38 -1.88
N PRO A 22 1.15 -11.67 -2.58
CA PRO A 22 2.56 -12.09 -2.69
C PRO A 22 3.39 -11.91 -1.41
N THR A 23 3.05 -10.94 -0.56
CA THR A 23 3.85 -10.58 0.61
C THR A 23 3.17 -10.91 1.94
N TRP A 24 1.91 -10.48 2.09
CA TRP A 24 1.16 -10.57 3.35
C TRP A 24 0.12 -11.68 3.36
N ARG A 25 -0.15 -12.25 4.55
CA ARG A 25 -1.34 -13.05 4.84
C ARG A 25 -2.28 -12.21 5.69
N MET A 26 -3.42 -11.82 5.14
CA MET A 26 -4.34 -10.86 5.75
C MET A 26 -5.79 -11.34 5.65
N GLY A 27 -6.72 -10.60 6.26
CA GLY A 27 -8.15 -10.83 6.09
C GLY A 27 -8.60 -10.65 4.62
N PRO A 28 -9.70 -11.30 4.20
CA PRO A 28 -10.12 -11.31 2.80
C PRO A 28 -10.45 -9.93 2.23
N LYS A 29 -11.10 -9.05 3.02
CA LYS A 29 -11.46 -7.69 2.59
C LYS A 29 -10.24 -6.85 2.22
N ILE A 30 -9.28 -6.70 3.14
CA ILE A 30 -8.05 -5.93 2.90
C ILE A 30 -7.20 -6.56 1.78
N THR A 31 -7.27 -7.88 1.62
CA THR A 31 -6.55 -8.56 0.54
C THR A 31 -7.11 -8.21 -0.83
N VAL A 32 -8.44 -8.17 -0.99
CA VAL A 32 -9.09 -7.71 -2.23
C VAL A 32 -8.85 -6.22 -2.47
N ASP A 33 -8.90 -5.39 -1.44
CA ASP A 33 -8.60 -3.96 -1.54
C ASP A 33 -7.15 -3.71 -1.99
N SER A 34 -6.20 -4.52 -1.52
CA SER A 34 -4.80 -4.48 -1.99
C SER A 34 -4.69 -4.91 -3.46
N ALA A 35 -5.44 -5.94 -3.86
CA ALA A 35 -5.47 -6.40 -5.25
C ALA A 35 -6.00 -5.35 -6.23
N THR A 36 -6.95 -4.51 -5.80
CA THR A 36 -7.55 -3.41 -6.58
C THR A 36 -6.86 -2.07 -6.39
N LEU A 37 -5.87 -1.98 -5.50
CA LEU A 37 -5.26 -0.74 -4.99
C LEU A 37 -6.24 0.19 -4.24
N MET A 38 -7.49 -0.22 -4.01
CA MET A 38 -8.43 0.55 -3.19
C MET A 38 -7.92 0.75 -1.76
N ASN A 39 -7.17 -0.23 -1.23
CA ASN A 39 -6.53 -0.11 0.09
C ASN A 39 -5.65 1.14 0.15
N LYS A 40 -4.85 1.37 -0.90
CA LYS A 40 -3.97 2.54 -0.97
C LYS A 40 -4.76 3.84 -1.11
N GLY A 41 -5.90 3.83 -1.80
CA GLY A 41 -6.82 4.97 -1.84
C GLY A 41 -7.37 5.33 -0.45
N LEU A 42 -7.76 4.33 0.35
CA LEU A 42 -8.19 4.53 1.74
C LEU A 42 -7.04 5.06 2.61
N GLU A 43 -5.82 4.54 2.44
CA GLU A 43 -4.63 5.00 3.17
C GLU A 43 -4.23 6.44 2.81
N VAL A 44 -4.51 6.91 1.59
CA VAL A 44 -4.33 8.33 1.21
C VAL A 44 -5.32 9.23 1.96
N LEU A 45 -6.59 8.82 2.04
CA LEU A 45 -7.59 9.52 2.85
C LEU A 45 -7.18 9.54 4.33
N GLU A 46 -6.72 8.40 4.85
CA GLU A 46 -6.22 8.28 6.22
C GLU A 46 -5.04 9.21 6.47
N ALA A 47 -4.03 9.23 5.60
CA ALA A 47 -2.87 10.12 5.75
C ALA A 47 -3.25 11.61 5.75
N HIS A 48 -4.21 12.01 4.89
CA HIS A 48 -4.74 13.37 4.89
C HIS A 48 -5.35 13.74 6.25
N TRP A 49 -6.21 12.87 6.79
CA TRP A 49 -6.90 13.14 8.05
C TRP A 49 -6.02 13.01 9.30
N LEU A 50 -5.10 12.03 9.33
CA LEU A 50 -4.22 11.80 10.48
C LEU A 50 -3.14 12.88 10.60
N PHE A 51 -2.61 13.35 9.47
CA PHE A 51 -1.44 14.23 9.46
C PHE A 51 -1.73 15.66 8.96
N GLY A 52 -2.96 15.95 8.51
CA GLY A 52 -3.33 17.27 8.00
C GLY A 52 -2.61 17.65 6.69
N ILE A 53 -2.16 16.66 5.93
CA ILE A 53 -1.41 16.87 4.68
C ILE A 53 -2.40 16.95 3.50
N PRO A 54 -2.35 18.00 2.66
CA PRO A 54 -3.22 18.10 1.49
C PRO A 54 -2.90 16.99 0.47
N TYR A 55 -3.91 16.55 -0.28
CA TYR A 55 -3.78 15.41 -1.21
C TYR A 55 -2.67 15.59 -2.24
N GLU A 56 -2.43 16.82 -2.70
CA GLU A 56 -1.39 17.16 -3.67
C GLU A 56 0.03 16.96 -3.14
N ARG A 57 0.17 16.69 -1.84
CA ARG A 57 1.44 16.39 -1.15
C ARG A 57 1.54 14.94 -0.67
N ILE A 58 0.69 14.04 -1.19
CA ILE A 58 0.70 12.61 -0.86
C ILE A 58 0.99 11.81 -2.13
N ASP A 59 2.23 11.36 -2.27
CA ASP A 59 2.65 10.54 -3.41
C ASP A 59 2.44 9.05 -3.14
N VAL A 60 1.78 8.38 -4.08
CA VAL A 60 1.60 6.92 -4.05
C VAL A 60 2.68 6.25 -4.89
N ILE A 61 3.55 5.49 -4.22
CA ILE A 61 4.65 4.77 -4.86
C ILE A 61 4.48 3.25 -4.67
N VAL A 62 4.72 2.49 -5.72
CA VAL A 62 4.70 1.02 -5.66
C VAL A 62 6.09 0.48 -5.31
N HIS A 63 6.25 0.00 -4.09
CA HIS A 63 7.48 -0.66 -3.60
C HIS A 63 7.21 -2.15 -3.31
N PRO A 64 7.43 -3.05 -4.28
CA PRO A 64 7.01 -4.46 -4.17
C PRO A 64 7.73 -5.26 -3.07
N GLU A 65 8.94 -4.87 -2.68
CA GLU A 65 9.70 -5.52 -1.62
C GLU A 65 9.03 -5.34 -0.25
N SER A 66 8.21 -4.28 -0.08
CA SER A 66 7.51 -3.96 1.18
C SER A 66 8.46 -3.85 2.38
N ILE A 67 9.68 -3.38 2.14
CA ILE A 67 10.69 -3.15 3.19
C ILE A 67 10.60 -1.73 3.71
N ILE A 68 10.50 -0.74 2.81
CA ILE A 68 10.20 0.65 3.16
C ILE A 68 8.67 0.78 3.31
N HIS A 69 8.20 1.09 4.51
CA HIS A 69 6.76 1.12 4.81
C HIS A 69 6.11 2.46 4.48
N SER A 70 6.85 3.57 4.63
CA SER A 70 6.52 4.91 4.15
C SER A 70 7.71 5.85 4.36
N MET A 71 7.61 7.04 3.77
CA MET A 71 8.61 8.11 3.87
C MET A 71 7.94 9.45 4.12
N VAL A 72 8.69 10.40 4.69
CA VAL A 72 8.28 11.78 4.89
C VAL A 72 9.36 12.69 4.34
N GLU A 73 8.96 13.62 3.48
CA GLU A 73 9.78 14.72 3.01
C GLU A 73 9.55 15.95 3.88
N PHE A 74 10.64 16.55 4.35
CA PHE A 74 10.62 17.78 5.14
C PHE A 74 10.82 19.00 4.24
N VAL A 75 10.47 20.18 4.75
CA VAL A 75 10.52 21.44 4.00
C VAL A 75 11.93 21.85 3.54
N ASP A 76 12.98 21.24 4.10
CA ASP A 76 14.37 21.42 3.71
C ASP A 76 14.83 20.44 2.62
N GLY A 77 13.92 19.59 2.11
CA GLY A 77 14.18 18.55 1.13
C GLY A 77 14.78 17.27 1.71
N SER A 78 14.95 17.17 3.04
CA SER A 78 15.41 15.93 3.66
C SER A 78 14.31 14.87 3.70
N LEU A 79 14.71 13.60 3.55
CA LEU A 79 13.81 12.46 3.59
C LEU A 79 14.09 11.61 4.83
N LYS A 80 13.03 11.24 5.55
CA LYS A 80 13.08 10.16 6.54
C LYS A 80 12.21 9.01 6.08
N MET A 81 12.69 7.79 6.29
CA MET A 81 11.95 6.58 5.95
C MET A 81 11.93 5.61 7.13
N GLN A 82 10.83 4.86 7.24
CA GLN A 82 10.73 3.71 8.12
C GLN A 82 10.90 2.44 7.28
N ALA A 83 11.81 1.56 7.69
CA ALA A 83 12.08 0.31 7.00
C ALA A 83 12.16 -0.87 7.96
N SER A 84 11.54 -1.99 7.61
CA SER A 84 11.59 -3.26 8.34
C SER A 84 11.07 -4.41 7.47
N LEU A 85 11.24 -5.66 7.91
CA LEU A 85 10.55 -6.79 7.28
C LEU A 85 9.03 -6.60 7.38
N PRO A 86 8.23 -7.08 6.40
CA PRO A 86 6.78 -6.94 6.41
C PRO A 86 6.15 -7.74 7.56
N SER A 87 5.98 -7.07 8.70
CA SER A 87 5.44 -7.62 9.94
C SER A 87 4.65 -6.56 10.69
N MET A 88 3.45 -6.91 11.14
CA MET A 88 2.61 -6.03 11.97
C MET A 88 3.09 -5.91 13.41
N HIS A 89 4.08 -6.69 13.85
CA HIS A 89 4.59 -6.61 15.22
C HIS A 89 5.20 -5.23 15.50
N LEU A 90 6.04 -4.71 14.61
CA LEU A 90 6.72 -3.43 14.79
C LEU A 90 5.77 -2.22 14.89
N PRO A 91 4.74 -2.05 14.02
CA PRO A 91 3.82 -0.92 14.15
C PRO A 91 2.83 -1.02 15.32
N ILE A 92 2.70 -2.20 15.96
CA ILE A 92 1.79 -2.41 17.11
C ILE A 92 2.53 -2.24 18.45
N LEU A 93 3.82 -2.60 18.51
CA LEU A 93 4.69 -2.46 19.68
C LEU A 93 4.95 -0.99 20.05
#